data_AF-A0AA38RAI6-F1
#
_entry.id   AF-A0AA38RAI6-F1
#
_cell.length_a   1.000
_cell.length_b   1.000
_cell.length_c   1.000
_cell.angle_alpha   90.00
_cell.angle_beta   90.00
_cell.angle_gamma   90.00
#
_symmetry.space_group_name_H-M   'P 1'
#
loop_
_entity.id
_entity.type
_entity.pdbx_description
1 polymer ?
#
loop_
_entity_poly.entity_id
_entity_poly.type
_entity_poly.pdbx_seq_one_letter_code
_entity_poly.pdbx_strand_id
1 'polypeptide(L)'
;MPRHQQPLLSALIPCLLLALLLAALLPHPAAAQNSTEVTIYNASDKYAYYGCYNETTGLAGTSGARALSGGANEVGTGNMTVPICLGFCSSGGTEYKYAGIEYAR
;
A
#
# COMPACT_ATOMS: atom_id res chain seq x y z
N MET A 1 -37.48 32.96 42.49
CA MET A 1 -37.13 33.92 41.42
C MET A 1 -35.82 33.49 40.77
N PRO A 2 -35.81 33.02 39.51
CA PRO A 2 -34.59 32.95 38.71
C PRO A 2 -34.79 33.65 37.36
N ARG A 3 -34.10 34.76 37.14
CA ARG A 3 -33.95 35.40 35.83
C ARG A 3 -32.47 35.77 35.66
N HIS A 4 -31.98 35.57 34.44
CA HIS A 4 -30.77 36.19 33.86
C HIS A 4 -29.43 35.43 33.91
N GLN A 5 -29.34 34.31 33.17
CA GLN A 5 -28.02 33.87 32.65
C GLN A 5 -28.06 33.23 31.24
N GLN A 6 -29.21 33.22 30.55
CA GLN A 6 -29.37 32.54 29.26
C GLN A 6 -28.91 33.27 27.97
N PRO A 7 -28.68 34.61 27.89
CA PRO A 7 -28.40 35.22 26.58
C PRO A 7 -26.95 35.04 26.11
N LEU A 8 -26.01 34.74 27.01
CA LEU A 8 -24.58 34.64 26.69
C LEU A 8 -24.21 33.31 25.98
N LEU A 9 -24.84 32.19 26.35
CA LEU A 9 -24.59 30.89 25.70
C LEU A 9 -25.13 30.83 24.26
N SER A 10 -26.24 31.50 23.98
CA SER A 10 -26.90 31.45 22.67
C SER A 10 -26.13 32.18 21.57
N ALA A 11 -25.28 33.14 21.92
CA ALA A 11 -24.45 33.89 20.97
C ALA A 11 -23.12 33.19 20.63
N LEU A 12 -22.67 32.26 21.48
CA LEU A 12 -21.40 31.54 21.29
C LEU A 12 -21.50 30.41 20.25
N ILE A 13 -22.65 29.74 20.18
CA ILE A 13 -22.91 28.62 19.26
C ILE A 13 -22.81 29.03 17.78
N PRO A 14 -23.48 30.09 17.30
CA PRO A 14 -23.38 30.48 15.88
C PRO A 14 -21.98 30.96 15.51
N CYS A 15 -21.24 31.56 16.44
CA CYS A 15 -19.88 32.00 16.22
C CYS A 15 -18.91 30.82 16.06
N LEU A 16 -19.07 29.78 16.89
CA LEU A 16 -18.28 28.54 16.79
C LEU A 16 -18.57 27.79 15.48
N LEU A 17 -19.84 27.68 15.07
CA LEU A 17 -20.23 27.05 13.81
C LEU A 17 -19.67 27.80 12.59
N LEU A 18 -19.70 29.12 12.61
CA LEU A 18 -19.12 29.95 11.56
C LEU A 18 -17.60 29.76 11.48
N ALA A 19 -16.91 29.73 12.62
CA ALA A 19 -15.46 29.50 12.68
C ALA A 19 -15.07 28.10 12.13
N LEU A 20 -15.85 27.06 12.44
CA LEU A 20 -15.65 25.71 11.90
C LEU A 20 -15.86 25.63 10.38
N LEU A 21 -16.89 26.31 9.86
CA LEU A 21 -17.13 26.39 8.41
C LEU A 21 -15.99 27.12 7.68
N LEU A 22 -15.48 28.22 8.25
CA LEU A 22 -14.34 28.94 7.67
C LEU A 22 -13.06 28.09 7.68
N ALA A 23 -12.84 27.28 8.71
CA ALA A 23 -11.67 26.40 8.79
C ALA A 23 -11.69 25.29 7.72
N ALA A 24 -12.87 24.80 7.33
CA ALA A 24 -13.01 23.77 6.29
C ALA A 24 -12.73 24.27 4.87
N LEU A 25 -12.80 25.58 4.63
CA LEU A 25 -12.52 26.22 3.35
C LEU A 25 -11.02 26.52 3.15
N LEU A 26 -10.19 26.33 4.18
CA LEU A 26 -8.76 26.53 4.06
C LEU A 26 -8.15 25.45 3.16
N PRO A 27 -7.34 25.84 2.16
CA PRO A 27 -6.59 24.87 1.36
C PRO A 27 -5.66 24.10 2.30
N HIS A 28 -5.90 22.79 2.42
CA HIS A 28 -5.01 21.93 3.17
C HIS A 28 -3.72 21.79 2.36
N PRO A 29 -2.53 21.94 2.99
CA PRO A 29 -1.29 21.60 2.32
C PRO A 29 -1.36 20.12 1.95
N ALA A 30 -1.38 19.81 0.65
CA ALA A 30 -1.19 18.45 0.21
C ALA A 30 0.16 17.98 0.75
N ALA A 31 0.17 16.89 1.51
CA ALA A 31 1.42 16.26 1.92
C ALA A 31 2.19 15.93 0.64
N ALA A 32 3.38 16.53 0.47
CA ALA A 32 4.29 16.12 -0.59
C ALA A 32 4.64 14.66 -0.31
N GLN A 33 4.07 13.74 -1.09
CA GLN A 33 4.54 12.37 -1.06
C GLN A 33 5.96 12.40 -1.61
N ASN A 34 6.94 12.11 -0.75
CA ASN A 34 8.30 11.81 -1.16
C ASN A 34 8.21 10.55 -2.02
N SER A 35 7.96 10.72 -3.31
CA SER A 35 7.97 9.64 -4.29
C SER A 35 9.43 9.25 -4.48
N THR A 36 9.90 8.33 -3.65
CA THR A 36 11.03 7.51 -4.03
C THR A 36 10.60 6.83 -5.32
N GLU A 37 11.20 7.22 -6.44
CA GLU A 37 10.88 6.68 -7.76
C GLU A 37 11.00 5.16 -7.69
N VAL A 38 9.88 4.47 -7.90
CA VAL A 38 9.87 3.01 -7.93
C VAL A 38 10.59 2.57 -9.19
N THR A 39 11.74 1.96 -9.03
CA THR A 39 12.56 1.47 -10.14
C THR A 39 12.38 -0.03 -10.32
N ILE A 40 12.39 -0.46 -11.58
CA ILE A 40 12.41 -1.89 -11.91
C ILE A 40 13.81 -2.43 -11.67
N TYR A 41 13.92 -3.46 -10.85
CA TYR A 41 15.18 -4.16 -10.66
C TYR A 41 15.60 -4.86 -11.96
N ASN A 42 16.80 -4.53 -12.46
CA ASN A 42 17.32 -5.01 -13.74
C ASN A 42 18.74 -5.60 -13.64
N ALA A 43 19.23 -5.85 -12.43
CA ALA A 43 20.61 -6.32 -12.19
C ALA A 43 20.73 -7.86 -12.10
N SER A 44 19.70 -8.61 -12.48
CA SER A 44 19.78 -10.08 -12.57
C SER A 44 20.32 -10.52 -13.92
N ASP A 45 21.19 -11.54 -13.91
CA ASP A 45 21.69 -12.27 -15.07
C ASP A 45 20.85 -13.52 -15.42
N LYS A 46 19.91 -13.89 -14.53
CA LYS A 46 19.04 -15.08 -14.66
C LYS A 46 17.62 -14.74 -15.07
N TYR A 47 17.09 -13.63 -14.54
CA TYR A 47 15.71 -13.23 -14.74
C TYR A 47 15.64 -11.86 -15.40
N ALA A 48 14.75 -11.75 -16.40
CA ALA A 48 14.34 -10.48 -16.97
C ALA A 48 12.99 -10.07 -16.38
N TYR A 49 12.80 -8.77 -16.14
CA TYR A 49 11.51 -8.26 -15.73
C TYR A 49 10.46 -8.51 -16.82
N TYR A 50 9.37 -9.19 -16.48
CA TYR A 50 8.31 -9.56 -17.42
C TYR A 50 7.04 -8.73 -17.25
N GLY A 51 6.79 -8.17 -16.07
CA GLY A 51 5.61 -7.34 -15.79
C GLY A 51 5.14 -7.43 -14.34
N CYS A 52 4.06 -6.71 -14.05
CA CYS A 52 3.32 -6.77 -12.79
C CYS A 52 1.96 -7.42 -13.08
N TYR A 53 1.66 -8.50 -12.37
CA TYR A 53 0.44 -9.29 -12.57
C TYR A 53 -0.33 -9.40 -11.26
N ASN A 54 -1.65 -9.49 -11.34
CA ASN A 54 -2.49 -9.70 -10.17
C ASN A 54 -2.37 -11.13 -9.66
N GLU A 55 -2.36 -11.30 -8.33
CA GLU A 55 -2.54 -12.60 -7.69
C GLU A 55 -3.94 -13.16 -8.01
N THR A 56 -4.02 -14.46 -8.29
CA THR A 56 -5.22 -15.13 -8.81
C THR A 56 -5.99 -15.90 -7.76
N THR A 57 -5.48 -16.03 -6.53
CA THR A 57 -6.14 -16.79 -5.45
C THR A 57 -7.54 -16.28 -5.09
N GLY A 58 -7.83 -15.00 -5.34
CA GLY A 58 -9.12 -14.37 -5.08
C GLY A 58 -10.04 -14.17 -6.30
N LEU A 59 -9.64 -14.65 -7.48
CA LEU A 59 -10.39 -14.41 -8.72
C LEU A 59 -11.37 -15.54 -9.03
N ALA A 60 -12.54 -15.20 -9.57
CA ALA A 60 -13.52 -16.20 -10.01
C ALA A 60 -12.96 -17.05 -11.16
N GLY A 61 -13.20 -18.37 -11.11
CA GLY A 61 -12.78 -19.30 -12.17
C GLY A 61 -11.31 -19.74 -12.13
N THR A 62 -10.54 -19.36 -11.10
CA THR A 62 -9.12 -19.77 -10.95
C THR A 62 -8.92 -20.97 -10.03
N SER A 63 -10.00 -21.53 -9.49
CA SER A 63 -9.96 -22.60 -8.45
C SER A 63 -9.13 -22.23 -7.21
N GLY A 64 -8.88 -20.93 -6.97
CA GLY A 64 -7.99 -20.46 -5.90
C GLY A 64 -6.51 -20.71 -6.17
N ALA A 65 -6.13 -21.06 -7.40
CA ALA A 65 -4.73 -21.23 -7.77
C ALA A 65 -3.98 -19.90 -7.70
N ARG A 66 -2.69 -19.97 -7.36
CA ARG A 66 -1.78 -18.82 -7.41
C ARG A 66 -1.38 -18.51 -8.84
N ALA A 67 -1.04 -17.25 -9.11
CA ALA A 67 -0.55 -16.82 -10.41
C ALA A 67 0.71 -17.62 -10.81
N LEU A 68 1.57 -17.91 -9.83
CA LEU A 68 2.68 -18.85 -9.92
C LEU A 68 2.33 -20.14 -9.16
N SER A 69 1.63 -21.07 -9.82
CA SER A 69 1.25 -22.36 -9.25
C SER A 69 2.33 -23.43 -9.39
N GLY A 70 2.42 -24.35 -8.43
CA GLY A 70 3.28 -25.56 -8.53
C GLY A 70 4.77 -25.33 -8.26
N GLY A 71 5.15 -24.13 -7.83
CA GLY A 71 6.50 -23.80 -7.38
C GLY A 71 6.66 -23.80 -5.86
N ALA A 72 7.76 -23.20 -5.40
CA ALA A 72 8.03 -22.95 -3.97
C ALA A 72 7.79 -21.47 -3.60
N ASN A 73 7.72 -21.19 -2.31
CA ASN A 73 7.58 -19.83 -1.77
C ASN A 73 8.48 -19.60 -0.55
N GLU A 74 8.90 -18.35 -0.36
CA GLU A 74 9.68 -17.89 0.79
C GLU A 74 9.06 -16.59 1.33
N VAL A 75 9.00 -16.45 2.66
CA VAL A 75 8.39 -15.28 3.32
C VAL A 75 9.45 -14.54 4.13
N GLY A 76 9.79 -13.33 3.70
CA GLY A 76 10.78 -12.45 4.36
C GLY A 76 10.12 -11.24 5.00
N THR A 77 9.36 -11.43 6.08
CA THR A 77 8.68 -10.34 6.80
C THR A 77 9.66 -9.21 7.16
N GLY A 78 9.43 -7.99 6.65
CA GLY A 78 10.26 -6.83 7.00
C GLY A 78 11.54 -6.68 6.17
N ASN A 79 11.89 -7.67 5.34
CA ASN A 79 13.20 -7.73 4.68
C ASN A 79 13.18 -8.40 3.30
N MET A 80 12.01 -8.67 2.73
CA MET A 80 11.92 -9.29 1.40
C MET A 80 12.31 -8.30 0.32
N THR A 81 13.29 -8.67 -0.52
CA THR A 81 13.78 -7.85 -1.64
C THR A 81 13.81 -8.67 -2.93
N VAL A 82 13.88 -8.00 -4.09
CA VAL A 82 13.99 -8.67 -5.39
C VAL A 82 15.19 -9.64 -5.42
N PRO A 83 16.43 -9.25 -5.03
CA PRO A 83 17.56 -10.18 -5.02
C PRO A 83 17.34 -11.43 -4.15
N ILE A 84 16.69 -11.30 -2.99
CA ILE A 84 16.39 -12.44 -2.11
C ILE A 84 15.42 -13.40 -2.80
N CYS A 85 14.33 -12.88 -3.38
CA CYS A 85 13.35 -13.68 -4.12
C CYS A 85 13.98 -14.40 -5.32
N LEU A 86 14.74 -13.68 -6.15
CA LEU A 86 15.38 -14.27 -7.33
C LEU A 86 16.42 -15.32 -6.93
N GLY A 87 17.22 -15.05 -5.89
CA GLY A 87 18.21 -16.01 -5.38
C GLY A 87 17.56 -17.30 -4.87
N PHE A 88 16.43 -17.21 -4.17
CA PHE A 88 15.64 -18.37 -3.78
C PHE A 88 15.15 -19.16 -5.01
N CYS A 89 14.62 -18.48 -6.03
CA CYS A 89 14.08 -19.14 -7.22
C CYS A 89 15.14 -19.74 -8.16
N SER A 90 16.40 -19.31 -8.07
CA SER A 90 17.50 -19.84 -8.88
C SER A 90 18.50 -20.71 -8.11
N SER A 91 18.25 -21.04 -6.84
CA SER A 91 19.16 -21.83 -6.00
C SER A 91 18.57 -23.19 -5.61
N GLY A 92 19.36 -24.04 -4.94
CA GLY A 92 18.87 -25.30 -4.36
C GLY A 92 18.61 -26.44 -5.36
N GLY A 93 19.17 -26.36 -6.58
CA GLY A 93 19.11 -27.44 -7.57
C GLY A 93 17.88 -27.42 -8.48
N THR A 94 16.97 -26.45 -8.31
CA THR A 94 15.86 -26.18 -9.24
C THR A 94 15.86 -24.70 -9.59
N GLU A 95 16.13 -24.39 -10.86
CA GLU A 95 16.01 -23.02 -11.38
C GLU A 95 14.59 -22.86 -11.96
N TYR A 96 13.73 -22.13 -11.26
CA TYR A 96 12.36 -21.91 -11.73
C TYR A 96 12.37 -20.98 -12.94
N LYS A 97 11.56 -21.30 -13.94
CA LYS A 97 11.40 -20.48 -15.16
C LYS A 97 10.84 -19.08 -14.87
N TYR A 98 10.01 -18.96 -13.84
CA TYR A 98 9.38 -17.71 -13.42
C TYR A 98 9.57 -17.51 -11.93
N ALA A 99 9.82 -16.26 -11.53
CA ALA A 99 9.89 -15.82 -10.15
C ALA A 99 8.96 -14.62 -9.97
N GLY A 100 8.31 -14.53 -8.81
CA GLY A 100 7.35 -13.46 -8.50
C GLY A 100 7.50 -13.04 -7.06
N ILE A 101 7.60 -11.73 -6.85
CA ILE A 101 7.67 -11.11 -5.54
C ILE A 101 6.39 -10.31 -5.30
N GLU A 102 5.82 -10.46 -4.12
CA GLU A 102 4.66 -9.70 -3.66
C GLU A 102 4.99 -9.11 -2.30
N TYR A 103 4.48 -7.90 -2.04
CA TYR A 103 4.61 -7.26 -0.72
C TYR A 103 6.05 -7.22 -0.21
N ALA A 104 6.98 -6.67 -1.00
CA ALA A 104 8.39 -6.50 -0.65
C ALA A 104 8.60 -5.51 0.53
N ARG A 105 8.05 -5.84 1.69
CA ARG A 105 7.95 -5.02 2.90
C ARG A 105 8.37 -5.79 4.14
#